data_AF-A0A9Q3DR91-F1
#
_entry.id   AF-A0A9Q3DR91-F1
#
_cell.length_a   1.000
_cell.length_b   1.000
_cell.length_c   1.000
_cell.angle_alpha   90.00
_cell.angle_beta   90.00
_cell.angle_gamma   90.00
#
_symmetry.space_group_name_H-M   'P 1'
#
loop_
_entity.id
_entity.type
_entity.pdbx_description
1 polymer ?
#
loop_
_entity_poly.entity_id
_entity_poly.type
_entity_poly.pdbx_seq_one_letter_code
_entity_poly.pdbx_strand_id
1 'polypeptide(L)'
;MPKIPLDINDSSSDEEVIKARMTKLTRTNWVQWSCQFKNYLISKGMDDLLDPPSEDVKKTTKFKKRNGGALALLWSSVSTELEGVLLNNKTSFYNCWVGLGNFCGKNSVVVIC
;
A
#
# COMPACT_ATOMS: atom_id res chain seq x y z
N MET A 1 28.50 38.43 -10.76
CA MET A 1 27.91 37.45 -9.82
C MET A 1 26.93 36.58 -10.59
N PRO A 2 27.15 35.27 -10.73
CA PRO A 2 26.14 34.39 -11.32
C PRO A 2 25.08 34.05 -10.27
N LYS A 3 23.80 34.25 -10.62
CA LYS A 3 22.66 33.73 -9.87
C LYS A 3 22.56 32.23 -10.11
N ILE A 4 22.58 31.45 -9.04
CA ILE A 4 22.26 30.01 -9.07
C ILE A 4 20.73 29.91 -8.98
N PRO A 5 20.03 29.26 -9.93
CA PRO A 5 18.63 28.91 -9.73
C PRO A 5 18.56 27.74 -8.75
N LEU A 6 17.86 27.95 -7.63
CA LEU A 6 17.36 26.87 -6.78
C LEU A 6 16.11 26.29 -7.46
N ASP A 7 16.30 25.24 -8.24
CA ASP A 7 15.20 24.34 -8.61
C ASP A 7 15.76 22.92 -8.68
N ILE A 8 15.84 22.28 -7.52
CA ILE A 8 15.95 20.83 -7.44
C ILE A 8 14.64 20.33 -6.83
N ASN A 9 13.69 20.05 -7.73
CA ASN A 9 12.50 19.28 -7.46
C ASN A 9 12.91 17.81 -7.22
N ASP A 10 13.30 17.47 -5.98
CA ASP A 10 13.77 16.11 -5.62
C ASP A 10 12.70 15.25 -4.93
N SER A 11 11.41 15.55 -5.13
CA SER A 11 10.36 14.73 -4.52
C SER A 11 10.21 13.35 -5.18
N SER A 12 10.89 13.10 -6.31
CA SER A 12 10.82 11.85 -7.09
C SER A 12 11.78 10.77 -6.60
N SER A 13 12.91 11.15 -6.00
CA SER A 13 13.94 10.18 -5.59
C SER A 13 13.52 9.40 -4.35
N ASP A 14 12.95 10.08 -3.35
CA ASP A 14 12.55 9.46 -2.09
C ASP A 14 11.43 8.44 -2.27
N GLU A 15 10.51 8.68 -3.20
CA GLU A 15 9.38 7.78 -3.44
C GLU A 15 9.78 6.47 -4.13
N GLU A 16 10.71 6.52 -5.08
CA GLU A 16 11.30 5.31 -5.64
C GLU A 16 12.16 4.57 -4.61
N VAL A 17 12.89 5.30 -3.76
CA VAL A 17 13.71 4.71 -2.69
C VAL A 17 12.85 4.00 -1.65
N ILE A 18 11.73 4.59 -1.21
CA ILE A 18 10.83 3.93 -0.25
C ILE A 18 10.15 2.72 -0.90
N LYS A 19 9.70 2.85 -2.16
CA LYS A 19 9.10 1.74 -2.91
C LYS A 19 10.09 0.59 -3.13
N ALA A 20 11.36 0.91 -3.38
CA ALA A 20 12.44 -0.08 -3.56
C ALA A 20 12.86 -0.75 -2.25
N ARG A 21 12.67 -0.10 -1.10
CA ARG A 21 13.04 -0.64 0.22
C ARG A 21 11.94 -1.45 0.89
N MET A 22 10.70 -1.33 0.43
CA MET A 22 9.59 -2.09 0.97
C MET A 22 9.79 -3.58 0.64
N THR A 23 9.85 -4.41 1.67
CA THR A 23 9.97 -5.86 1.48
C THR A 23 8.71 -6.37 0.77
N LYS A 24 8.80 -7.41 -0.07
CA LYS A 24 7.58 -8.03 -0.62
C LYS A 24 6.79 -8.71 0.51
N LEU A 25 5.46 -8.58 0.50
CA LEU A 25 4.58 -9.32 1.39
C LEU A 25 4.70 -10.81 1.08
N THR A 26 4.87 -11.61 2.11
CA THR A 26 4.77 -13.07 2.11
C THR A 26 3.75 -13.49 3.18
N ARG A 27 3.47 -14.79 3.29
CA ARG A 27 2.56 -15.32 4.31
C ARG A 27 3.00 -15.05 5.76
N THR A 28 4.30 -14.87 6.00
CA THR A 28 4.88 -14.85 7.35
C THR A 28 5.27 -13.46 7.85
N ASN A 29 5.39 -12.46 6.97
CA ASN A 29 5.90 -11.13 7.32
C ASN A 29 4.81 -10.04 7.39
N TRP A 30 3.53 -10.43 7.49
CA TRP A 30 2.39 -9.51 7.48
C TRP A 30 2.54 -8.32 8.43
N VAL A 31 2.96 -8.54 9.68
CA VAL A 31 3.06 -7.48 10.69
C VAL A 31 4.09 -6.41 10.27
N GLN A 32 5.31 -6.85 9.91
CA GLN A 32 6.36 -5.92 9.48
C GLN A 32 5.98 -5.22 8.17
N TRP A 33 5.50 -5.99 7.19
CA TRP A 33 5.12 -5.48 5.88
C TRP A 33 3.99 -4.45 5.98
N SER A 34 2.93 -4.76 6.74
CA SER A 34 1.77 -3.88 6.88
C SER A 34 2.14 -2.57 7.59
N CYS A 35 3.07 -2.61 8.55
CA CYS A 35 3.62 -1.40 9.17
C CYS A 35 4.33 -0.50 8.13
N GLN A 36 5.21 -1.07 7.30
CA GLN A 36 5.90 -0.32 6.24
C GLN A 36 4.91 0.26 5.22
N PHE A 37 3.93 -0.54 4.78
CA PHE A 37 2.92 -0.10 3.81
C PHE A 37 2.05 1.03 4.38
N LYS A 38 1.60 0.92 5.64
CA LYS A 38 0.84 1.98 6.30
C LYS A 38 1.63 3.28 6.38
N ASN A 39 2.89 3.21 6.78
CA ASN A 39 3.76 4.40 6.86
C ASN A 39 3.92 5.05 5.48
N TYR A 40 4.05 4.25 4.42
CA TYR A 40 4.06 4.77 3.05
C TYR A 40 2.75 5.52 2.73
N LEU A 41 1.59 4.93 3.02
CA LEU A 41 0.30 5.57 2.76
C LEU A 41 0.16 6.90 3.53
N ILE A 42 0.53 6.92 4.82
CA ILE A 42 0.53 8.13 5.65
C ILE A 42 1.43 9.21 5.03
N SER A 43 2.64 8.85 4.59
CA SER A 43 3.56 9.81 3.96
C SER A 43 3.01 10.43 2.67
N LYS A 44 2.12 9.70 1.98
CA LYS A 44 1.42 10.17 0.78
C LYS A 44 0.04 10.77 1.09
N GLY A 45 -0.31 10.89 2.36
CA GLY A 45 -1.63 11.34 2.83
C GLY A 45 -2.75 10.50 2.23
N MET A 46 -2.59 9.17 2.19
CA MET A 46 -3.52 8.14 1.69
C MET A 46 -3.98 7.16 2.78
N ASP A 47 -3.81 7.54 4.04
CA ASP A 47 -4.15 6.76 5.22
C ASP A 47 -5.65 6.47 5.34
N ASP A 48 -6.52 7.35 4.85
CA ASP A 48 -7.97 7.16 4.76
C ASP A 48 -8.39 5.95 3.91
N LEU A 49 -7.50 5.40 3.07
CA LEU A 49 -7.77 4.18 2.31
C LEU A 49 -7.71 2.91 3.17
N LEU A 50 -7.14 2.99 4.37
CA LEU A 50 -7.09 1.88 5.33
C LEU A 50 -8.43 1.63 6.02
N ASP A 51 -9.34 2.60 5.95
CA ASP A 51 -10.68 2.54 6.51
C ASP A 51 -11.73 2.25 5.42
N PRO A 52 -12.87 1.65 5.79
CA PRO A 52 -13.95 1.41 4.83
C PRO A 52 -14.52 2.74 4.33
N PRO A 53 -14.46 3.01 3.01
CA PRO A 53 -14.98 4.27 2.47
C PRO A 53 -16.50 4.25 2.36
N SER A 54 -17.15 5.39 2.56
CA SER A 54 -18.58 5.55 2.30
C SER A 54 -18.89 5.49 0.78
N GLU A 55 -20.14 5.18 0.44
CA GLU A 55 -20.57 5.07 -0.97
C GLU A 55 -20.40 6.37 -1.77
N ASP A 56 -20.57 7.52 -1.12
CA ASP A 56 -20.39 8.82 -1.78
C ASP A 56 -18.92 9.12 -2.04
N VAL A 57 -18.04 8.76 -1.09
CA VAL A 57 -16.59 8.90 -1.26
C VAL A 57 -16.09 8.02 -2.41
N LYS A 58 -16.57 6.78 -2.52
CA LYS A 58 -16.20 5.84 -3.60
C LYS A 58 -16.47 6.40 -5.00
N LYS A 59 -17.50 7.24 -5.16
CA LYS A 59 -17.89 7.82 -6.45
C LYS A 59 -16.97 8.96 -6.87
N THR A 60 -16.31 9.62 -5.93
CA THR A 60 -15.43 10.77 -6.22
C THR A 60 -14.23 10.36 -7.09
N THR A 61 -13.87 11.22 -8.05
CA THR A 61 -12.69 11.02 -8.90
C THR A 61 -11.41 10.99 -8.08
N LYS A 62 -11.33 11.80 -7.01
CA LYS A 62 -10.19 11.82 -6.09
C LYS A 62 -9.98 10.46 -5.42
N PHE A 63 -11.04 9.85 -4.90
CA PHE A 63 -10.96 8.52 -4.30
C PHE A 63 -10.55 7.47 -5.35
N LYS A 64 -11.21 7.43 -6.51
CA LYS A 64 -10.90 6.45 -7.57
C LYS A 64 -9.43 6.50 -7.99
N LYS A 65 -8.86 7.69 -8.16
CA LYS A 65 -7.45 7.88 -8.51
C LYS A 65 -6.51 7.33 -7.43
N ARG A 66 -6.77 7.68 -6.16
CA ARG A 66 -5.94 7.25 -5.02
C ARG A 66 -6.06 5.74 -4.76
N ASN A 67 -7.29 5.21 -4.79
CA ASN A 67 -7.55 3.77 -4.69
C ASN A 67 -6.85 2.99 -5.81
N GLY A 68 -6.89 3.49 -7.06
CA GLY A 68 -6.17 2.87 -8.18
C GLY A 68 -4.65 2.87 -7.99
N GLY A 69 -4.08 4.00 -7.55
CA GLY A 69 -2.64 4.10 -7.24
C GLY A 69 -2.21 3.18 -6.10
N ALA A 70 -2.98 3.16 -5.01
CA ALA A 70 -2.72 2.28 -3.87
C ALA A 70 -2.86 0.80 -4.23
N LEU A 71 -3.84 0.44 -5.07
CA LEU A 71 -3.96 -0.92 -5.62
C LEU A 71 -2.74 -1.29 -6.46
N ALA A 72 -2.33 -0.45 -7.41
CA ALA A 72 -1.16 -0.73 -8.25
C ALA A 72 0.11 -0.93 -7.41
N LEU A 73 0.29 -0.11 -6.37
CA LEU A 73 1.37 -0.28 -5.41
C LEU A 73 1.25 -1.60 -4.65
N LEU A 74 0.06 -1.92 -4.15
CA LEU A 74 -0.24 -3.16 -3.43
C LEU A 74 0.17 -4.37 -4.28
N TRP A 75 -0.28 -4.44 -5.53
CA TRP A 75 0.10 -5.48 -6.49
C TRP A 75 1.62 -5.59 -6.67
N SER A 76 2.34 -4.48 -6.79
CA SER A 76 3.81 -4.50 -6.96
C SER A 76 4.57 -4.98 -5.72
N SER A 77 3.97 -4.81 -4.54
CA SER A 77 4.58 -5.08 -3.23
C SER A 77 4.22 -6.43 -2.62
N VAL A 78 3.44 -7.24 -3.32
CA VAL A 78 2.97 -8.55 -2.87
C VAL A 78 3.69 -9.66 -3.64
N SER A 79 3.98 -10.79 -2.99
CA SER A 79 4.54 -11.98 -3.65
C SER A 79 3.51 -12.67 -4.56
N THR A 80 3.98 -13.34 -5.61
CA THR A 80 3.14 -14.06 -6.57
C THR A 80 2.20 -15.09 -5.91
N GLU A 81 2.62 -15.72 -4.81
CA GLU A 81 1.80 -16.68 -4.05
C GLU A 81 0.53 -16.08 -3.41
N LEU A 82 0.44 -14.75 -3.30
CA LEU A 82 -0.67 -14.02 -2.68
C LEU A 82 -1.52 -13.27 -3.72
N GLU A 83 -1.16 -13.32 -5.00
CA GLU A 83 -1.94 -12.70 -6.07
C GLU A 83 -3.37 -13.23 -6.14
N GLY A 84 -3.58 -14.52 -5.82
CA GLY A 84 -4.91 -15.11 -5.73
C GLY A 84 -5.82 -14.40 -4.70
N VAL A 85 -5.26 -13.92 -3.59
CA VAL A 85 -6.01 -13.16 -2.57
C VAL A 85 -6.42 -11.80 -3.12
N LEU A 86 -5.52 -11.14 -3.85
CA LEU A 86 -5.81 -9.87 -4.52
C LEU A 86 -6.86 -10.05 -5.63
N LEU A 87 -6.78 -11.15 -6.39
CA LEU A 87 -7.74 -11.44 -7.46
C LEU A 87 -9.16 -11.68 -6.94
N ASN A 88 -9.32 -12.16 -5.71
CA ASN A 88 -10.63 -12.36 -5.11
C ASN A 88 -11.23 -11.07 -4.53
N ASN A 89 -10.43 -10.00 -4.36
CA ASN A 89 -10.82 -8.78 -3.65
C ASN A 89 -10.67 -7.49 -4.49
N LYS A 90 -10.57 -7.59 -5.84
CA LYS A 90 -10.17 -6.51 -6.77
C LYS A 90 -11.00 -5.21 -6.72
N THR A 91 -12.13 -5.20 -6.03
CA THR A 91 -13.09 -4.08 -6.00
C THR A 91 -12.54 -2.84 -5.30
N SER A 92 -11.68 -2.98 -4.29
CA SER A 92 -11.08 -1.81 -3.60
C SER A 92 -9.75 -2.17 -2.95
N PHE A 93 -8.90 -1.15 -2.76
CA PHE A 93 -7.68 -1.28 -1.96
C PHE A 93 -8.01 -1.83 -0.56
N TYR A 94 -9.04 -1.28 0.09
CA TYR A 94 -9.48 -1.69 1.42
C TYR A 94 -9.82 -3.19 1.47
N ASN A 95 -10.57 -3.72 0.50
CA ASN A 95 -10.94 -5.13 0.46
C ASN A 95 -9.71 -6.03 0.29
N CYS A 96 -8.78 -5.65 -0.59
CA CYS A 96 -7.51 -6.36 -0.74
C CYS A 96 -6.67 -6.32 0.54
N TRP A 97 -6.59 -5.15 1.18
CA TRP A 97 -5.87 -4.94 2.43
C TRP A 97 -6.40 -5.85 3.55
N VAL A 98 -7.72 -5.86 3.76
CA VAL A 98 -8.38 -6.73 4.74
C VAL A 98 -8.23 -8.21 4.38
N GLY A 99 -8.37 -8.56 3.10
CA GLY A 99 -8.20 -9.93 2.61
C GLY A 99 -6.79 -10.47 2.86
N LEU A 100 -5.77 -9.68 2.57
CA LEU A 100 -4.38 -10.02 2.86
C LEU A 100 -4.12 -10.15 4.36
N GLY A 101 -4.69 -9.25 5.18
CA GLY A 101 -4.58 -9.33 6.62
C GLY A 101 -5.26 -10.57 7.20
N ASN A 102 -6.41 -10.97 6.67
CA ASN A 102 -7.08 -12.18 7.08
C ASN A 102 -6.32 -13.45 6.65
N PHE A 103 -5.70 -13.44 5.47
CA PHE A 103 -4.97 -14.59 4.95
C PHE A 103 -3.58 -14.74 5.59
N CYS A 104 -2.82 -13.64 5.68
CA CYS A 104 -1.45 -13.64 6.19
C CYS A 104 -1.40 -13.41 7.70
N GLY A 105 -2.27 -12.56 8.26
CA GLY A 105 -2.33 -12.30 9.70
C GLY A 105 -2.73 -13.52 10.52
N LYS A 106 -3.60 -14.40 10.00
CA LYS A 106 -3.91 -15.69 10.64
C LYS A 106 -2.74 -16.67 10.65
N ASN A 107 -1.85 -16.59 9.66
CA ASN A 107 -0.64 -17.43 9.56
C ASN A 107 0.58 -16.82 10.27
N SER A 108 0.53 -15.52 10.59
CA SER A 108 1.60 -14.79 11.27
C SER A 108 1.52 -14.91 12.80
N VAL A 109 0.37 -15.36 13.34
CA VAL A 109 0.29 -15.87 14.71
C VAL A 109 0.93 -17.26 14.70
N VAL A 110 2.25 -17.29 14.85
CA VAL A 110 2.96 -18.51 15.24
C VAL A 110 2.29 -18.99 16.53
N VAL A 111 1.58 -20.12 16.43
CA VAL A 111 1.19 -20.91 17.58
C VAL A 111 2.49 -21.28 18.29
N ILE A 112 2.79 -20.59 19.38
CA ILE A 112 3.75 -21.09 20.37
C ILE A 112 2.98 -22.22 21.05
N CYS A 113 3.31 -23.45 20.68
CA CYS A 113 2.88 -24.66 21.38
C CYS A 113 3.37 -24.67 22.83
#